data_AF-A0A397T1G5-F1
#
_entry.id   AF-A0A397T1G5-F1
#
_cell.length_a   1.000
_cell.length_b   1.000
_cell.length_c   1.000
_cell.angle_alpha   90.00
_cell.angle_beta   90.00
_cell.angle_gamma   90.00
#
_symmetry.space_group_name_H-M   'P 1'
#
loop_
_entity.id
_entity.type
_entity.pdbx_description
1 polymer ?
#
loop_
_entity_poly.entity_id
_entity_poly.type
_entity_poly.pdbx_seq_one_letter_code
_entity_poly.pdbx_strand_id
1 'polypeptide(L)'
;MRNDRRETKERALIDGGQYGLNESQKLFKGKTNYPDYVRLQQGARVTYLKNDLSDHKICNGTIGIITDIDLEKLEIRVVFSIVGGIVDIGIKRDTVTFFIDGKPSSRCQFPLQNSFALTVHKTLDLTLPEVSLSLDNQIFAAGQTYVALS
;
A
#
# COMPACT_ATOMS: atom_id res chain seq x y z
N MET A 1 -4.32 -15.12 22.76
CA MET A 1 -3.79 -14.77 21.42
C MET A 1 -3.06 -13.46 21.53
N ARG A 2 -1.72 -13.45 21.38
CA ARG A 2 -0.91 -12.22 21.47
C ARG A 2 -1.16 -11.39 20.22
N ASN A 3 -1.64 -10.17 20.41
CA ASN A 3 -1.90 -9.22 19.35
C ASN A 3 -0.57 -8.59 18.93
N ASP A 4 0.14 -9.24 18.02
CA ASP A 4 1.45 -8.80 17.55
C ASP A 4 1.29 -7.68 16.52
N ARG A 5 0.90 -6.49 17.00
CA ARG A 5 0.87 -5.26 16.19
C ARG A 5 2.30 -4.85 15.89
N ARG A 6 2.72 -4.93 14.63
CA ARG A 6 4.07 -4.53 14.21
C ARG A 6 4.02 -3.50 13.11
N GLU A 7 4.77 -2.42 13.30
CA GLU A 7 5.00 -1.38 12.31
C GLU A 7 6.39 -1.61 11.72
N THR A 8 6.48 -1.86 10.42
CA THR A 8 7.79 -1.90 9.75
C THR A 8 8.19 -0.47 9.38
N LYS A 9 9.16 0.08 10.12
CA LYS A 9 9.86 1.32 9.76
C LYS A 9 10.81 1.06 8.58
N GLU A 10 10.74 1.91 7.58
CA GLU A 10 11.47 1.82 6.31
C GLU A 10 13.00 1.95 6.46
N ARG A 11 13.72 1.55 5.41
CA ARG A 11 15.05 2.07 5.06
C ARG A 11 14.93 2.93 3.80
N ALA A 12 14.73 4.23 3.97
CA ALA A 12 14.82 5.22 2.90
C ALA A 12 16.30 5.61 2.71
N LEU A 13 16.82 5.48 1.49
CA LEU A 13 18.20 5.80 1.15
C LEU A 13 18.24 6.93 0.14
N ILE A 14 19.08 7.94 0.36
CA ILE A 14 19.43 8.97 -0.63
C ILE A 14 20.96 9.05 -0.65
N ASP A 15 21.56 8.81 -1.81
CA ASP A 15 23.02 8.83 -1.99
C ASP A 15 23.77 7.91 -1.01
N GLY A 16 23.17 6.75 -0.70
CA GLY A 16 23.70 5.77 0.26
C GLY A 16 23.51 6.13 1.74
N GLY A 17 23.08 7.35 2.08
CA GLY A 17 22.74 7.77 3.44
C GLY A 17 21.29 7.42 3.83
N GLN A 18 21.07 7.00 5.08
CA GLN A 18 19.71 6.84 5.63
C GLN A 18 19.12 8.20 6.01
N TYR A 19 17.88 8.44 5.60
CA TYR A 19 17.15 9.68 5.92
C TYR A 19 16.02 9.44 6.92
N GLY A 20 15.72 10.46 7.73
CA GLY A 20 14.63 10.42 8.69
C GLY A 20 13.25 10.36 8.02
N LEU A 21 12.30 9.69 8.67
CA LEU A 21 10.95 9.40 8.15
C LEU A 21 10.20 10.64 7.62
N ASN A 22 10.31 11.78 8.31
CA ASN A 22 9.56 12.99 7.92
C ASN A 22 10.14 13.69 6.69
N GLU A 23 11.44 13.58 6.46
CA GLU A 23 12.11 14.20 5.32
C GLU A 23 11.95 13.34 4.06
N SER A 24 12.12 12.02 4.19
CA SER A 24 11.90 11.08 3.09
C SER A 24 10.45 11.11 2.61
N GLN A 25 9.47 11.21 3.51
CA GLN A 25 8.06 11.28 3.14
C GLN A 25 7.76 12.44 2.18
N LYS A 26 8.25 13.65 2.47
CA LYS A 26 8.02 14.82 1.60
C LYS A 26 8.70 14.66 0.25
N LEU A 27 9.94 14.17 0.24
CA LEU A 27 10.75 14.03 -0.95
C LEU A 27 10.26 12.89 -1.87
N PHE A 28 9.73 11.81 -1.29
CA PHE A 28 9.42 10.57 -2.01
C PHE A 28 7.97 10.50 -2.49
N LYS A 29 7.07 11.35 -1.96
CA LYS A 29 5.63 11.35 -2.27
C LYS A 29 5.29 11.40 -3.76
N GLY A 30 6.10 12.08 -4.56
CA GLY A 30 5.93 12.18 -6.02
C GLY A 30 6.75 11.16 -6.83
N LYS A 31 7.51 10.29 -6.17
CA LYS A 31 8.49 9.38 -6.81
C LYS A 31 8.11 7.91 -6.67
N THR A 32 7.36 7.55 -5.63
CA THR A 32 6.92 6.18 -5.38
C THR A 32 5.55 6.16 -4.68
N ASN A 33 4.76 5.12 -4.93
CA ASN A 33 3.50 4.87 -4.25
C ASN A 33 3.67 4.05 -2.96
N TYR A 34 4.87 3.56 -2.63
CA TYR A 34 5.11 2.76 -1.43
C TYR A 34 5.05 3.64 -0.17
N PRO A 35 4.29 3.24 0.86
CA PRO A 35 4.13 4.05 2.05
C PRO A 35 5.41 4.06 2.90
N ASP A 36 5.63 5.14 3.65
CA ASP A 36 6.75 5.23 4.59
C ASP A 36 6.63 4.17 5.72
N TYR A 37 5.39 3.78 6.01
CA TYR A 37 5.08 2.80 7.03
C TYR A 37 3.85 1.99 6.62
N VAL A 38 3.87 0.70 6.93
CA VAL A 38 2.73 -0.20 6.81
C VAL A 38 2.54 -0.93 8.13
N ARG A 39 1.31 -0.97 8.63
CA ARG A 39 0.91 -1.76 9.81
C ARG A 39 0.67 -3.18 9.37
N LEU A 40 1.53 -4.10 9.82
CA LEU A 40 1.41 -5.53 9.53
C LEU A 40 0.82 -6.20 10.76
N GLN A 41 -0.43 -6.62 10.63
CA GLN A 41 -1.14 -7.36 11.66
C GLN A 41 -2.05 -8.35 10.96
N GLN A 42 -2.10 -9.59 11.46
CA GLN A 42 -3.05 -10.58 10.99
C GLN A 42 -4.49 -10.02 11.08
N GLY A 43 -5.27 -10.23 10.03
CA GLY A 43 -6.62 -9.69 9.86
C GLY A 43 -6.67 -8.25 9.34
N ALA A 44 -5.54 -7.55 9.19
CA ALA A 44 -5.54 -6.20 8.63
C ALA A 44 -5.88 -6.23 7.12
N ARG A 45 -6.76 -5.31 6.71
CA ARG A 45 -7.04 -5.05 5.29
C ARG A 45 -5.90 -4.22 4.69
N VAL A 46 -5.41 -4.67 3.55
CA VAL A 46 -4.33 -4.03 2.80
C VAL A 46 -4.65 -3.97 1.31
N THR A 47 -4.14 -2.96 0.63
CA THR A 47 -4.22 -2.78 -0.82
C THR A 47 -2.85 -3.08 -1.41
N TYR A 48 -2.83 -3.88 -2.48
CA TYR A 48 -1.62 -4.15 -3.25
C TYR A 48 -1.24 -2.96 -4.12
N LEU A 49 0.06 -2.71 -4.29
CA LEU A 49 0.59 -1.50 -4.92
C LEU A 49 1.33 -1.72 -6.26
N LYS A 50 1.38 -2.96 -6.76
CA LYS A 50 2.08 -3.32 -8.01
C LYS A 50 1.13 -3.99 -9.02
N ASN A 51 1.58 -4.07 -10.27
CA ASN A 51 0.86 -4.76 -11.36
C ASN A 51 1.60 -6.02 -11.85
N ASP A 52 2.45 -6.61 -11.02
CA ASP A 52 3.27 -7.79 -11.34
C ASP A 52 2.57 -9.14 -11.05
N LEU A 53 1.37 -9.12 -10.46
CA LEU A 53 0.56 -10.31 -10.18
C LEU A 53 -0.70 -10.40 -11.06
N SER A 54 -0.63 -9.79 -12.25
CA SER A 54 -1.76 -9.69 -13.18
C SER A 54 -2.28 -11.05 -13.64
N ASP A 55 -1.41 -12.08 -13.74
CA ASP A 55 -1.79 -13.46 -14.04
C ASP A 55 -2.71 -14.07 -12.98
N HIS A 56 -2.62 -13.58 -11.74
CA HIS A 56 -3.51 -13.92 -10.63
C HIS A 56 -4.68 -12.95 -10.50
N LYS A 57 -4.91 -12.07 -11.47
CA LYS A 57 -5.91 -10.98 -11.43
C LYS A 57 -5.74 -10.04 -10.22
N ILE A 58 -4.51 -9.92 -9.71
CA ILE A 58 -4.15 -9.00 -8.63
C ILE A 58 -3.36 -7.86 -9.26
N CYS A 59 -3.86 -6.64 -9.09
CA CYS A 59 -3.27 -5.42 -9.60
C CYS A 59 -3.19 -4.35 -8.50
N ASN A 60 -2.63 -3.20 -8.84
CA ASN A 60 -2.61 -2.06 -7.95
C ASN A 60 -4.05 -1.66 -7.62
N GLY A 61 -4.37 -1.62 -6.33
CA GLY A 61 -5.73 -1.38 -5.85
C GLY A 61 -6.44 -2.61 -5.30
N THR A 62 -6.02 -3.83 -5.68
CA THR A 62 -6.65 -5.05 -5.18
C THR A 62 -6.51 -5.14 -3.66
N ILE A 63 -7.65 -5.31 -2.97
CA ILE A 63 -7.71 -5.41 -1.51
C ILE A 63 -7.56 -6.88 -1.09
N GLY A 64 -6.71 -7.10 -0.10
CA GLY A 64 -6.53 -8.39 0.56
C GLY A 64 -6.52 -8.26 2.08
N ILE A 65 -6.45 -9.41 2.74
CA ILE A 65 -6.38 -9.55 4.20
C ILE A 65 -5.09 -10.29 4.55
N ILE A 66 -4.31 -9.73 5.48
CA ILE A 66 -3.11 -10.41 5.99
C ILE A 66 -3.54 -11.65 6.78
N THR A 67 -3.08 -12.82 6.38
CA THR A 67 -3.36 -14.09 7.06
C THR A 67 -2.20 -14.58 7.91
N ASP A 68 -0.97 -14.22 7.58
CA ASP A 68 0.21 -14.60 8.37
C ASP A 68 1.41 -13.67 8.12
N ILE A 69 2.33 -13.63 9.08
CA ILE A 69 3.56 -12.82 9.04
C ILE A 69 4.75 -13.73 9.35
N ASP A 70 5.46 -14.15 8.30
CA ASP A 70 6.66 -14.98 8.40
C ASP A 70 7.90 -14.08 8.49
N LEU A 71 8.45 -13.96 9.70
CA LEU A 71 9.62 -13.11 9.97
C LEU A 71 10.93 -13.77 9.55
N GLU A 72 10.98 -15.09 9.47
CA GLU A 72 12.18 -15.81 9.04
C GLU A 72 12.38 -15.64 7.54
N LYS A 73 11.29 -15.72 6.78
CA LYS A 73 11.31 -15.52 5.32
C LYS A 73 11.12 -14.06 4.89
N LEU A 74 10.84 -13.17 5.84
CA LEU A 74 10.48 -11.76 5.59
C LEU A 74 9.33 -11.63 4.58
N GLU A 75 8.31 -12.45 4.75
CA GLU A 75 7.18 -12.62 3.84
C GLU A 75 5.85 -12.44 4.59
N ILE A 76 4.90 -11.77 3.95
CA ILE A 76 3.55 -11.56 4.48
C ILE A 76 2.58 -12.37 3.63
N ARG A 77 1.84 -13.30 4.24
CA ARG A 77 0.79 -14.03 3.54
C ARG A 77 -0.44 -13.15 3.47
N VAL A 78 -0.93 -12.93 2.25
CA VAL A 78 -2.10 -12.10 1.98
C VAL A 78 -3.07 -12.89 1.14
N VAL A 79 -4.31 -12.94 1.60
CA VAL A 79 -5.43 -13.50 0.86
C VAL A 79 -6.14 -12.38 0.11
N PHE A 80 -6.20 -12.50 -1.21
CA PHE A 80 -6.92 -11.58 -2.09
C PHE A 80 -8.24 -12.20 -2.57
N SER A 81 -9.31 -11.41 -2.52
CA SER A 81 -10.57 -11.76 -3.16
C SER A 81 -10.55 -11.22 -4.59
N ILE A 82 -10.63 -12.11 -5.57
CA ILE A 82 -10.58 -11.78 -6.99
C ILE A 82 -11.81 -12.32 -7.71
N VAL A 83 -12.08 -11.83 -8.91
CA VAL A 83 -13.16 -12.37 -9.74
C VAL A 83 -12.86 -13.83 -10.10
N GLY A 84 -13.66 -14.73 -9.53
CA GLY A 84 -13.58 -16.18 -9.75
C GLY A 84 -12.88 -16.97 -8.64
N GLY A 85 -12.52 -16.36 -7.51
CA GLY A 85 -12.03 -17.11 -6.35
C GLY A 85 -11.24 -16.30 -5.34
N ILE A 86 -10.48 -17.04 -4.53
CA ILE A 86 -9.60 -16.52 -3.49
C ILE A 86 -8.17 -16.99 -3.81
N VAL A 87 -7.20 -16.09 -3.73
CA VAL A 87 -5.78 -16.40 -3.94
C VAL A 87 -5.00 -16.06 -2.68
N ASP A 88 -4.22 -17.00 -2.16
CA ASP A 88 -3.34 -16.83 -1.00
C ASP A 88 -1.87 -16.82 -1.46
N ILE A 89 -1.22 -15.66 -1.34
CA ILE A 89 0.13 -15.43 -1.87
C ILE A 89 1.05 -14.80 -0.81
N GLY A 90 2.32 -15.17 -0.89
CA GLY A 90 3.39 -14.56 -0.10
C GLY A 90 3.89 -13.27 -0.73
N ILE A 91 3.82 -12.17 0.00
CA ILE A 91 4.28 -10.84 -0.42
C ILE A 91 5.58 -10.51 0.29
N LYS A 92 6.62 -10.20 -0.48
CA LYS A 92 7.95 -9.80 0.00
C LYS A 92 8.16 -8.30 -0.13
N ARG A 93 9.20 -7.78 0.52
CA ARG A 93 9.63 -6.40 0.29
C ARG A 93 10.16 -6.24 -1.13
N ASP A 94 9.93 -5.07 -1.68
CA ASP A 94 10.43 -4.65 -2.96
C ASP A 94 11.18 -3.32 -2.81
N THR A 95 12.12 -3.06 -3.72
CA THR A 95 12.94 -1.84 -3.69
C THR A 95 12.72 -1.03 -4.96
N VAL A 96 12.18 0.18 -4.80
CA VAL A 96 12.02 1.13 -5.89
C VAL A 96 13.18 2.13 -5.84
N THR A 97 13.84 2.34 -6.98
CA THR A 97 14.95 3.29 -7.13
C THR A 97 14.54 4.43 -8.06
N PHE A 98 14.92 5.66 -7.71
CA PHE A 98 14.61 6.88 -8.46
C PHE A 98 15.65 7.97 -8.16
N PHE A 99 15.56 9.13 -8.82
CA PHE A 99 16.44 10.26 -8.59
C PHE A 99 15.73 11.43 -7.92
N ILE A 100 16.38 12.02 -6.91
CA ILE A 100 16.01 13.29 -6.26
C ILE A 100 17.20 14.23 -6.39
N ASP A 101 17.00 15.39 -7.01
CA ASP A 101 18.03 16.41 -7.21
C ASP A 101 19.35 15.85 -7.80
N GLY A 102 19.22 14.92 -8.76
CA GLY A 102 20.35 14.24 -9.41
C GLY A 102 21.00 13.13 -8.59
N LYS A 103 20.54 12.86 -7.36
CA LYS A 103 21.08 11.83 -6.46
C LYS A 103 20.26 10.54 -6.54
N PRO A 104 20.91 9.36 -6.65
CA PRO A 104 20.22 8.08 -6.61
C PRO A 104 19.59 7.88 -5.23
N SER A 105 18.31 7.55 -5.22
CA SER A 105 17.51 7.36 -4.02
C SER A 105 16.70 6.07 -4.15
N SER A 106 16.43 5.39 -3.04
CA SER A 106 15.62 4.18 -3.04
C SER A 106 14.76 4.01 -1.80
N ARG A 107 13.65 3.29 -2.00
CA ARG A 107 12.68 2.88 -0.97
C ARG A 107 12.52 1.38 -0.97
N CYS A 108 12.84 0.73 0.14
CA CYS A 108 12.59 -0.70 0.35
C CYS A 108 11.39 -0.91 1.30
N GLN A 109 10.29 -1.47 0.78
CA GLN A 109 9.05 -1.65 1.54
C GLN A 109 8.22 -2.81 0.97
N PHE A 110 7.29 -3.36 1.76
CA PHE A 110 6.24 -4.22 1.21
C PHE A 110 5.35 -3.42 0.26
N PRO A 111 4.97 -3.96 -0.92
CA PRO A 111 4.03 -3.32 -1.84
C PRO A 111 2.58 -3.38 -1.34
N LEU A 112 2.37 -3.00 -0.08
CA LEU A 112 1.10 -3.05 0.64
C LEU A 112 0.84 -1.70 1.32
N GLN A 113 -0.40 -1.25 1.31
CA GLN A 113 -0.87 -0.09 2.07
C GLN A 113 -2.07 -0.50 2.92
N ASN A 114 -2.20 0.00 4.15
CA ASN A 114 -3.40 -0.26 4.97
C ASN A 114 -4.65 0.36 4.33
N SER A 115 -5.75 -0.40 4.29
CA SER A 115 -6.97 -0.06 3.52
C SER A 115 -8.23 0.05 4.38
N PHE A 116 -8.09 0.59 5.60
CA PHE A 116 -9.23 0.91 6.45
C PHE A 116 -9.99 2.16 5.96
N ALA A 117 -9.26 3.12 5.40
CA ALA A 117 -9.81 4.30 4.76
C ALA A 117 -8.97 4.63 3.52
N LEU A 118 -9.64 4.83 2.40
CA LEU A 118 -9.03 5.27 1.15
C LEU A 118 -9.59 6.64 0.80
N THR A 119 -8.73 7.53 0.32
CA THR A 119 -9.17 8.80 -0.26
C THR A 119 -9.84 8.55 -1.60
N VAL A 120 -10.86 9.33 -1.97
CA VAL A 120 -11.59 9.20 -3.24
C VAL A 120 -10.68 9.12 -4.46
N HIS A 121 -9.61 9.92 -4.52
CA HIS A 121 -8.67 9.90 -5.65
C HIS A 121 -7.86 8.59 -5.77
N LYS A 122 -7.79 7.78 -4.70
CA LYS A 122 -7.13 6.46 -4.70
C LYS A 122 -8.09 5.33 -5.06
N THR A 123 -9.40 5.61 -5.12
CA THR A 123 -10.42 4.65 -5.55
C THR A 123 -10.92 4.92 -6.97
N LEU A 124 -10.31 5.89 -7.68
CA LEU A 124 -10.55 6.08 -9.12
C LEU A 124 -10.31 4.75 -9.86
N ASP A 125 -11.29 4.36 -10.67
CA ASP A 125 -11.30 3.10 -11.44
C ASP A 125 -11.26 1.81 -10.60
N LEU A 126 -11.54 1.88 -9.29
CA LEU A 126 -11.70 0.70 -8.44
C LEU A 126 -13.18 0.34 -8.27
N THR A 127 -13.53 -0.93 -8.52
CA THR A 127 -14.85 -1.47 -8.15
C THR A 127 -14.78 -2.04 -6.74
N LEU A 128 -15.48 -1.41 -5.79
CA LEU A 128 -15.54 -1.83 -4.38
C LEU A 128 -16.95 -2.35 -4.05
N PRO A 129 -17.09 -3.58 -3.51
CA PRO A 129 -18.41 -4.18 -3.27
C PRO A 129 -19.19 -3.52 -2.13
N GLU A 130 -18.48 -2.99 -1.14
CA GLU A 130 -19.07 -2.28 0.00
C GLU A 130 -18.13 -1.15 0.44
N VAL A 131 -18.67 0.06 0.59
CA VAL A 131 -17.93 1.26 1.00
C VAL A 131 -18.74 2.05 2.02
N SER A 132 -18.05 2.61 3.01
CA SER A 132 -18.59 3.66 3.88
C SER A 132 -17.92 4.97 3.51
N LEU A 133 -18.71 5.95 3.07
CA LEU A 133 -18.21 7.26 2.63
C LEU A 133 -18.28 8.25 3.79
N SER A 134 -17.13 8.81 4.17
CA SER A 134 -17.05 9.95 5.09
C SER A 134 -16.83 11.21 4.27
N LEU A 135 -17.92 11.93 3.97
CA LEU A 135 -17.90 13.19 3.24
C LEU A 135 -17.92 14.34 4.26
N ASP A 136 -16.92 15.21 4.23
CA ASP A 136 -16.90 16.46 5.00
C ASP A 136 -17.19 17.66 4.10
N ASN A 137 -17.29 18.86 4.68
CA ASN A 137 -17.52 20.09 3.92
C ASN A 137 -16.31 20.50 3.03
N GLN A 138 -15.26 19.68 2.96
CA GLN A 138 -14.01 19.93 2.24
C GLN A 138 -13.91 19.06 0.97
N ILE A 139 -15.02 18.79 0.29
CA ILE A 139 -15.00 18.20 -1.07
C ILE A 139 -14.47 19.29 -2.03
N PHE A 140 -13.14 19.37 -2.12
CA PHE A 140 -12.43 20.48 -2.74
C PHE A 140 -12.42 20.45 -4.28
N ALA A 141 -12.91 19.38 -4.93
CA ALA A 141 -12.91 19.27 -6.39
C ALA A 141 -14.22 18.73 -6.96
N ALA A 142 -14.76 19.42 -7.97
CA ALA A 142 -15.90 18.95 -8.75
C ALA A 142 -15.61 17.56 -9.33
N GLY A 143 -16.52 16.60 -9.11
CA GLY A 143 -16.39 15.22 -9.60
C GLY A 143 -15.90 14.19 -8.58
N GLN A 144 -15.32 14.58 -7.44
CA GLN A 144 -14.93 13.59 -6.42
C GLN A 144 -16.13 12.84 -5.83
N THR A 145 -17.27 13.52 -5.62
CA THR A 145 -18.49 12.85 -5.16
C THR A 145 -19.01 11.82 -6.17
N TYR A 146 -18.84 12.09 -7.48
CA TYR A 146 -19.26 11.15 -8.53
C TYR A 146 -18.40 9.89 -8.49
N VAL A 147 -17.07 10.04 -8.44
CA VAL A 147 -16.11 8.94 -8.33
C VAL A 147 -16.33 8.10 -7.07
N ALA A 148 -16.74 8.73 -5.97
CA ALA A 148 -17.02 8.03 -4.72
C ALA A 148 -18.29 7.18 -4.77
N LEU A 149 -19.26 7.54 -5.62
CA LEU A 149 -20.57 6.89 -5.72
C LEU A 149 -20.69 5.88 -6.87
N SER A 150 -19.89 6.04 -7.93
CA SER A 150 -19.90 5.20 -9.14
C SER A 150 -19.22 3.86 -8.94
#